data_AF-A0A1V0Q0T1-F1
#
_entry.id   AF-A0A1V0Q0T1-F1
#
_cell.length_a   1.000
_cell.length_b   1.000
_cell.length_c   1.000
_cell.angle_alpha   90.00
_cell.angle_beta   90.00
_cell.angle_gamma   90.00
#
_symmetry.space_group_name_H-M   'P 1'
#
loop_
_entity.id
_entity.type
_entity.pdbx_description
1 polymer ?
#
loop_
_entity_poly.entity_id
_entity_poly.type
_entity_poly.pdbx_seq_one_letter_code
_entity_poly.pdbx_strand_id
1 'polypeptide(L)'
;MLDGILWVFQNIGLAFYHFDYAVTHPGLWLDWSDKQAIMRFVYYGGSTEFFFVVFTAFLMLTALGIWRRSIMWGAVRVLEGFANSVGRVVAWAGLLMVLQQVMIVFLQRIFRVAEIELGPFGYSFAKDLSWWGEELKLYNAMIVALCVTYTFVQSGHVRVDLVYSAVGHRAKRVIDMFGSLFFMMPMAVLIWMYAWFFMWRHLITPKPSASDSIERLLMKARAVRWNVETIGFSPNGFNGYFLFKVLLVALAGLIFLQAIAFFYRSFLEMVEGEDSVGKYLDRDSLGAGEEAYEGTH
;
A
#
# COMPACT_ATOMS: atom_id res chain seq x y z
N MET A 1 -13.72 -30.03 -6.65
CA MET A 1 -14.51 -28.79 -6.41
C MET A 1 -15.01 -28.72 -4.97
N LEU A 2 -15.56 -29.80 -4.40
CA LEU A 2 -15.97 -29.83 -2.98
C LEU A 2 -14.82 -29.58 -2.00
N ASP A 3 -13.63 -30.14 -2.25
CA ASP A 3 -12.46 -29.96 -1.37
C ASP A 3 -12.01 -28.50 -1.27
N GLY A 4 -12.08 -27.75 -2.38
CA GLY A 4 -11.71 -26.33 -2.40
C GLY A 4 -12.71 -25.46 -1.63
N ILE A 5 -14.00 -25.74 -1.74
CA ILE A 5 -15.05 -25.03 -0.99
C ILE A 5 -14.88 -25.32 0.51
N LEU A 6 -14.68 -26.59 0.87
CA LEU A 6 -14.45 -27.00 2.25
C LEU A 6 -13.19 -26.32 2.83
N TRP A 7 -12.11 -26.25 2.06
CA TRP A 7 -10.88 -25.54 2.45
C TRP A 7 -11.13 -24.06 2.75
N VAL A 8 -11.92 -23.35 1.93
CA VAL A 8 -12.26 -21.94 2.19
C VAL A 8 -13.01 -21.79 3.51
N PHE A 9 -14.08 -22.58 3.72
CA PHE A 9 -14.87 -22.49 4.95
C PHE A 9 -14.07 -22.88 6.20
N GLN A 10 -13.20 -23.88 6.10
CA GLN A 10 -12.28 -24.24 7.18
C GLN A 10 -11.36 -23.08 7.56
N ASN A 11 -10.75 -22.43 6.57
CA ASN A 11 -9.86 -21.30 6.84
C ASN A 11 -10.59 -20.08 7.38
N ILE A 12 -11.83 -19.83 6.97
CA ILE A 12 -12.68 -18.78 7.57
C ILE A 12 -12.95 -19.09 9.04
N GLY A 13 -13.25 -20.35 9.39
CA GLY A 13 -13.42 -20.75 10.79
C GLY A 13 -12.12 -20.62 11.60
N LEU A 14 -11.00 -21.06 11.03
CA LEU A 14 -9.67 -20.98 11.64
C LEU A 14 -9.15 -19.54 11.75
N ALA A 15 -9.65 -18.61 10.93
CA ALA A 15 -9.25 -17.20 10.98
C ALA A 15 -9.46 -16.59 12.36
N PHE A 16 -10.56 -16.91 13.04
CA PHE A 16 -10.82 -16.46 14.42
C PHE A 16 -9.75 -16.98 15.38
N TYR A 17 -9.44 -18.28 15.29
CA TYR A 17 -8.38 -18.88 16.09
C TYR A 17 -7.01 -18.24 15.83
N HIS A 18 -6.64 -18.04 14.56
CA HIS A 18 -5.37 -17.41 14.19
C HIS A 18 -5.28 -15.96 14.67
N PHE A 19 -6.37 -15.21 14.58
CA PHE A 19 -6.45 -13.85 15.09
C PHE A 19 -6.28 -13.82 16.62
N ASP A 20 -7.07 -14.62 17.35
CA ASP A 20 -7.01 -14.69 18.81
C ASP A 20 -5.64 -15.17 19.29
N TYR A 21 -5.06 -16.17 18.62
CA TYR A 21 -3.72 -16.67 18.93
C TYR A 21 -2.65 -15.60 18.72
N ALA A 22 -2.72 -14.84 17.62
CA ALA A 22 -1.78 -13.75 17.34
C ALA A 22 -1.87 -12.63 18.39
N VAL A 23 -3.07 -12.26 18.82
CA VAL A 23 -3.30 -11.19 19.81
C VAL A 23 -2.88 -11.63 21.21
N THR A 24 -3.14 -12.88 21.59
CA THR A 24 -2.83 -13.41 22.93
C THR A 24 -1.36 -13.77 23.11
N HIS A 25 -0.62 -14.05 22.03
CA HIS A 25 0.79 -14.45 22.08
C HIS A 25 1.71 -13.48 21.29
N PRO A 26 1.74 -12.18 21.65
CA PRO A 26 2.55 -11.19 20.95
C PRO A 26 4.05 -11.54 20.97
N GLY A 27 4.56 -12.13 22.06
CA GLY A 27 5.98 -12.50 22.18
C GLY A 27 6.45 -13.51 21.13
N LEU A 28 5.55 -14.29 20.51
CA LEU A 28 5.94 -15.26 19.48
C LEU A 28 6.34 -14.61 18.15
N TRP A 29 5.98 -13.35 17.91
CA TRP A 29 6.19 -12.67 16.62
C TRP A 29 6.64 -11.20 16.75
N LEU A 30 6.45 -10.56 17.91
CA LEU A 30 6.92 -9.19 18.21
C LEU A 30 8.24 -9.14 18.96
N ASP A 31 8.68 -10.22 19.63
CA ASP A 31 9.97 -10.22 20.32
C ASP A 31 11.12 -10.39 19.33
N TRP A 32 11.56 -9.30 18.71
CA TRP A 32 12.62 -9.32 17.71
C TRP A 32 14.03 -9.54 18.29
N SER A 33 14.14 -9.75 19.61
CA SER A 33 15.36 -10.31 20.20
C SER A 33 15.48 -11.82 19.89
N ASP A 34 14.35 -12.52 19.74
CA ASP A 34 14.30 -13.91 19.29
C ASP A 34 14.29 -13.98 17.76
N LYS A 35 15.31 -14.64 17.21
CA LYS A 35 15.43 -14.88 15.77
C LYS A 35 14.30 -15.76 15.22
N GLN A 36 13.71 -16.64 16.04
CA GLN A 36 12.57 -17.43 15.62
C GLN A 36 11.32 -16.57 15.47
N ALA A 37 11.12 -15.58 16.35
CA ALA A 37 10.02 -14.64 16.26
C ALA A 37 10.09 -13.79 14.98
N ILE A 38 11.29 -13.32 14.60
CA ILE A 38 11.51 -12.64 13.31
C ILE A 38 11.07 -13.55 12.16
N MET A 39 11.49 -14.83 12.15
CA MET A 39 11.14 -15.76 11.07
C MET A 39 9.64 -16.07 11.04
N ARG A 40 8.97 -16.16 12.18
CA ARG A 40 7.51 -16.30 12.25
C ARG A 40 6.82 -15.06 11.69
N PHE A 41 7.30 -13.85 12.03
CA PHE A 41 6.76 -12.61 11.47
C PHE A 41 6.89 -12.56 9.95
N VAL A 42 8.06 -12.92 9.42
CA VAL A 42 8.29 -12.99 7.96
C VAL A 42 7.36 -14.01 7.31
N TYR A 43 7.18 -15.18 7.91
CA TYR A 43 6.27 -16.19 7.38
C TYR A 43 4.82 -15.70 7.38
N TYR A 44 4.32 -15.28 8.54
CA TYR A 44 2.90 -14.97 8.71
C TYR A 44 2.46 -13.77 7.89
N GLY A 45 3.29 -12.74 7.71
CA GLY A 45 2.89 -11.57 6.92
C GLY A 45 2.61 -11.84 5.42
N GLY A 46 3.11 -12.95 4.87
CA GLY A 46 2.80 -13.42 3.51
C GLY A 46 2.04 -14.75 3.47
N SER A 47 1.50 -15.20 4.60
CA SER A 47 0.86 -16.51 4.78
C SER A 47 -0.61 -16.54 4.35
N THR A 48 -1.12 -17.75 4.12
CA THR A 48 -2.55 -17.98 3.86
C THR A 48 -3.41 -17.65 5.08
N GLU A 49 -2.89 -17.90 6.28
CA GLU A 49 -3.56 -17.68 7.55
C GLU A 49 -3.84 -16.20 7.75
N PHE A 50 -2.84 -15.35 7.53
CA PHE A 50 -3.01 -13.90 7.59
C PHE A 50 -3.99 -13.39 6.53
N PHE A 51 -3.92 -13.93 5.31
CA PHE A 51 -4.89 -13.60 4.27
C PHE A 51 -6.33 -13.91 4.71
N PHE A 52 -6.59 -15.08 5.28
CA PHE A 52 -7.93 -15.45 5.75
C PHE A 52 -8.40 -14.67 6.97
N VAL A 53 -7.50 -14.22 7.85
CA VAL A 53 -7.83 -13.28 8.92
C VAL A 53 -8.35 -11.97 8.34
N VAL A 54 -7.62 -11.38 7.40
CA VAL A 54 -8.03 -10.12 6.75
C VAL A 54 -9.30 -10.31 5.91
N PHE A 55 -9.39 -11.41 5.16
CA PHE A 55 -10.55 -11.75 4.34
C PHE A 55 -11.81 -11.96 5.19
N THR A 56 -11.70 -12.67 6.31
CA THR A 56 -12.82 -12.88 7.24
C THR A 56 -13.25 -11.58 7.89
N ALA A 57 -12.31 -10.71 8.28
CA ALA A 57 -12.62 -9.37 8.77
C ALA A 57 -13.36 -8.53 7.71
N PHE A 58 -12.94 -8.61 6.44
CA PHE A 58 -13.66 -7.99 5.32
C PHE A 58 -15.08 -8.53 5.16
N LEU A 59 -15.27 -9.86 5.20
CA LEU A 59 -16.61 -10.48 5.13
C LEU A 59 -17.50 -10.07 6.30
N MET A 60 -16.96 -10.01 7.51
CA MET A 60 -17.69 -9.54 8.69
C MET A 60 -18.11 -8.08 8.55
N LEU A 61 -17.19 -7.19 8.15
CA LEU A 61 -17.51 -5.78 7.89
C LEU A 61 -18.55 -5.64 6.79
N THR A 62 -18.48 -6.46 5.74
CA THR A 62 -19.47 -6.48 4.65
C THR A 62 -20.84 -6.89 5.20
N ALA A 63 -20.92 -7.99 5.97
CA ALA A 63 -22.18 -8.47 6.54
C ALA A 63 -22.81 -7.46 7.50
N LEU A 64 -22.00 -6.84 8.38
CA LEU A 64 -22.44 -5.77 9.27
C LEU A 64 -22.89 -4.53 8.49
N GLY A 65 -22.20 -4.21 7.39
CA GLY A 65 -22.54 -3.09 6.52
C GLY A 65 -23.84 -3.31 5.74
N ILE A 66 -24.11 -4.54 5.29
CA ILE A 66 -25.39 -4.92 4.65
C ILE A 66 -26.53 -4.80 5.66
N TRP A 67 -26.32 -5.23 6.91
CA TRP A 67 -27.31 -5.07 7.98
C TRP A 67 -27.56 -3.60 8.30
N ARG A 68 -26.50 -2.79 8.40
CA ARG A 68 -26.59 -1.37 8.72
C ARG A 68 -25.75 -0.52 7.77
N ARG A 69 -26.41 0.05 6.77
CA ARG A 69 -25.78 0.89 5.71
C ARG A 69 -24.93 2.03 6.27
N SER A 70 -25.29 2.60 7.43
CA SER A 70 -24.50 3.65 8.06
C SER A 70 -23.08 3.20 8.47
N ILE A 71 -22.91 1.92 8.81
CA ILE A 71 -21.59 1.33 9.11
C ILE A 71 -20.76 1.27 7.83
N MET A 72 -21.36 0.82 6.73
CA MET A 72 -20.68 0.74 5.43
C MET A 72 -20.28 2.12 4.91
N TRP A 73 -21.14 3.14 5.01
CA TRP A 73 -20.77 4.53 4.73
C TRP A 73 -19.68 5.06 5.69
N GLY A 74 -19.67 4.59 6.93
CA GLY A 74 -18.57 4.86 7.88
C GLY A 74 -17.25 4.29 7.36
N ALA A 75 -17.24 3.03 6.93
CA ALA A 75 -16.06 2.38 6.37
C ALA A 75 -15.55 3.09 5.11
N VAL A 76 -16.44 3.45 4.17
CA VAL A 76 -16.07 4.22 2.96
C VAL A 76 -15.40 5.55 3.34
N ARG A 77 -16.01 6.32 4.25
CA ARG A 77 -15.45 7.61 4.69
C ARG A 77 -14.08 7.47 5.35
N VAL A 78 -13.88 6.46 6.19
CA VAL A 78 -12.60 6.22 6.84
C VAL A 78 -11.54 5.80 5.83
N LEU A 79 -11.86 4.88 4.92
CA LEU A 79 -10.89 4.37 3.94
C LEU A 79 -10.50 5.44 2.92
N GLU A 80 -11.47 6.19 2.39
CA GLU A 80 -11.18 7.28 1.45
C GLU A 80 -10.56 8.49 2.14
N GLY A 81 -11.00 8.81 3.37
CA GLY A 81 -10.37 9.85 4.18
C GLY A 81 -8.90 9.52 4.49
N PHE A 82 -8.59 8.24 4.75
CA PHE A 82 -7.22 7.76 4.88
C PHE A 82 -6.43 7.92 3.57
N ALA A 83 -6.99 7.50 2.43
CA ALA A 83 -6.35 7.68 1.13
C ALA A 83 -6.06 9.15 0.81
N ASN A 84 -7.02 10.05 1.06
CA ASN A 84 -6.86 11.49 0.90
C ASN A 84 -5.81 12.07 1.84
N SER A 85 -5.82 11.66 3.11
CA SER A 85 -4.84 12.13 4.09
C SER A 85 -3.41 11.73 3.71
N VAL A 86 -3.21 10.45 3.36
CA VAL A 86 -1.90 9.95 2.90
C VAL A 86 -1.47 10.68 1.63
N GLY A 87 -2.36 10.79 0.64
CA GLY A 87 -2.07 11.46 -0.62
C GLY A 87 -1.69 12.94 -0.46
N ARG A 88 -2.49 13.71 0.30
CA ARG A 88 -2.22 15.14 0.55
C ARG A 88 -0.92 15.36 1.32
N VAL A 89 -0.59 14.48 2.28
CA VAL A 89 0.68 14.55 3.01
C VAL A 89 1.86 14.21 2.09
N VAL A 90 1.77 13.13 1.30
CA VAL A 90 2.86 12.69 0.43
C VAL A 90 3.02 13.58 -0.80
N ALA A 91 1.98 14.28 -1.26
CA ALA A 91 2.06 15.23 -2.36
C ALA A 91 3.13 16.32 -2.12
N TRP A 92 3.37 16.71 -0.87
CA TRP A 92 4.46 17.63 -0.50
C TRP A 92 5.86 17.10 -0.84
N ALA A 93 6.04 15.78 -0.91
CA ALA A 93 7.28 15.18 -1.38
C ALA A 93 7.60 15.59 -2.83
N GLY A 94 6.58 15.86 -3.66
CA GLY A 94 6.76 16.38 -5.02
C GLY A 94 7.36 17.79 -5.03
N LEU A 95 6.86 18.68 -4.17
CA LEU A 95 7.43 20.01 -4.02
C LEU A 95 8.87 19.94 -3.49
N LEU A 96 9.11 19.14 -2.46
CA LEU A 96 10.45 18.93 -1.90
C LEU A 96 11.42 18.37 -2.94
N MET A 97 11.00 17.39 -3.74
CA MET A 97 11.77 16.80 -4.83
C MET A 97 12.19 17.86 -5.86
N VAL A 98 11.28 18.76 -6.27
CA VAL A 98 11.58 19.83 -7.23
C VAL A 98 12.55 20.85 -6.62
N LEU A 99 12.32 21.29 -5.39
CA LEU A 99 13.21 22.24 -4.70
C LEU A 99 14.62 21.65 -4.53
N GLN A 100 14.70 20.39 -4.13
CA GLN A 100 15.97 19.67 -4.00
C GLN A 100 16.67 19.49 -5.36
N GLN A 101 15.93 19.15 -6.43
CA GLN A 101 16.48 19.06 -7.78
C GLN A 101 17.05 20.39 -8.27
N VAL A 102 16.36 21.50 -8.02
CA VAL A 102 16.86 22.85 -8.34
C VAL A 102 18.13 23.13 -7.56
N MET A 103 18.13 22.90 -6.25
CA MET A 103 19.32 23.09 -5.40
C MET A 103 20.52 22.29 -5.92
N ILE A 104 20.32 21.01 -6.25
CA ILE A 104 21.37 20.14 -6.82
C ILE A 104 21.95 20.74 -8.11
N VAL A 105 21.10 21.20 -9.03
CA VAL A 105 21.56 21.79 -10.30
C VAL A 105 22.38 23.06 -10.07
N PHE A 106 21.96 23.94 -9.16
CA PHE A 106 22.70 25.16 -8.83
C PHE A 106 24.06 24.85 -8.20
N LEU A 107 24.09 23.98 -7.19
CA LEU A 107 25.33 23.60 -6.50
C LEU A 107 26.33 22.93 -7.46
N GLN A 108 25.85 22.06 -8.35
CA GLN A 108 26.69 21.35 -9.31
C GLN A 108 27.21 22.26 -10.43
N ARG A 109 26.31 23.04 -11.05
CA ARG A 109 26.60 23.74 -12.31
C ARG A 109 27.18 25.13 -12.11
N ILE A 110 26.76 25.85 -11.07
CA ILE A 110 27.18 27.23 -10.83
C ILE A 110 28.32 27.25 -9.81
N PHE A 111 28.11 26.64 -8.65
CA PHE A 111 29.08 26.70 -7.55
C PHE A 111 30.16 25.61 -7.62
N ARG A 112 29.98 24.58 -8.47
CA ARG A 112 30.89 23.44 -8.62
C ARG A 112 31.20 22.74 -7.29
N VAL A 113 30.22 22.72 -6.39
CA VAL A 113 30.30 22.05 -5.10
C VAL A 113 29.98 20.56 -5.28
N ALA A 114 30.78 19.69 -4.66
CA ALA A 114 30.65 18.24 -4.82
C ALA A 114 29.80 17.55 -3.73
N GLU A 115 29.55 18.23 -2.60
CA GLU A 115 28.85 17.69 -1.44
C GLU A 115 27.91 18.73 -0.81
N ILE A 116 26.84 18.26 -0.17
CA ILE A 116 25.98 19.11 0.66
C ILE A 116 26.20 18.69 2.11
N GLU A 117 26.61 19.65 2.92
CA GLU A 117 26.67 19.52 4.37
C GLU A 117 25.44 20.21 4.99
N LEU A 118 24.57 19.41 5.60
CA LEU A 118 23.45 19.92 6.39
C LEU A 118 23.82 19.78 7.87
N GLY A 119 23.90 20.94 8.55
CA GLY A 119 24.32 21.05 9.95
C GLY A 119 23.25 21.52 10.94
N PRO A 120 22.00 20.99 10.96
CA PRO A 120 21.03 21.39 11.97
C PRO A 120 21.43 20.83 13.35
N PHE A 121 21.42 21.67 14.38
CA PHE A 121 21.63 21.30 15.79
C PHE A 121 23.00 20.67 16.14
N GLY A 122 24.06 20.97 15.38
CA GLY A 122 25.43 20.57 15.72
C GLY A 122 25.86 19.17 15.23
N TYR A 123 25.01 18.48 14.47
CA TYR A 123 25.38 17.28 13.74
C TYR A 123 25.74 17.63 12.31
N SER A 124 26.93 17.26 11.84
CA SER A 124 27.30 17.38 10.42
C SER A 124 26.80 16.16 9.66
N PHE A 125 25.78 16.34 8.82
CA PHE A 125 25.35 15.36 7.84
C PHE A 125 25.84 15.80 6.46
N ALA A 126 27.06 15.38 6.13
CA ALA A 126 27.66 15.59 4.82
C ALA A 126 27.42 14.39 3.90
N LYS A 127 26.90 14.63 2.71
CA LYS A 127 26.72 13.64 1.64
C LYS A 127 27.04 14.23 0.28
N ASP A 128 27.65 13.41 -0.58
CA ASP A 128 27.93 13.75 -1.98
C ASP A 128 26.67 14.17 -2.72
N LEU A 129 26.81 15.08 -3.68
CA LEU A 129 25.70 15.55 -4.51
C LEU A 129 25.04 14.41 -5.30
N SER A 130 25.80 13.36 -5.64
CA SER A 130 25.29 12.13 -6.25
C SER A 130 24.29 11.40 -5.36
N TRP A 131 24.51 11.40 -4.03
CA TRP A 131 23.61 10.76 -3.07
C TRP A 131 22.24 11.45 -3.08
N TRP A 132 22.25 12.79 -3.00
CA TRP A 132 21.04 13.61 -3.03
C TRP A 132 20.29 13.52 -4.37
N GLY A 133 21.01 13.35 -5.48
CA GLY A 133 20.41 13.12 -6.79
C GLY A 133 19.76 11.74 -6.94
N GLU A 134 20.37 10.70 -6.37
CA GLU A 134 19.77 9.37 -6.34
C GLU A 134 18.55 9.28 -5.41
N GLU A 135 18.56 10.01 -4.28
CA GLU A 135 17.44 10.10 -3.35
C GLU A 135 16.15 10.61 -4.02
N LEU A 136 16.25 11.48 -5.04
CA LEU A 136 15.07 11.97 -5.78
C LEU A 136 14.22 10.84 -6.37
N LYS A 137 14.83 9.69 -6.68
CA LYS A 137 14.10 8.49 -7.11
C LYS A 137 13.20 7.94 -6.00
N LEU A 138 13.61 8.08 -4.73
CA LEU A 138 12.78 7.69 -3.59
C LEU A 138 11.57 8.60 -3.47
N TYR A 139 11.73 9.92 -3.56
CA TYR A 139 10.58 10.84 -3.55
C TYR A 139 9.61 10.55 -4.69
N ASN A 140 10.12 10.31 -5.90
CA ASN A 140 9.29 9.89 -7.02
C ASN A 140 8.54 8.57 -6.73
N ALA A 141 9.25 7.56 -6.21
CA ALA A 141 8.64 6.28 -5.84
C ALA A 141 7.59 6.43 -4.73
N MET A 142 7.81 7.32 -3.74
CA MET A 142 6.84 7.62 -2.68
C MET A 142 5.56 8.20 -3.26
N ILE A 143 5.66 9.18 -4.16
CA ILE A 143 4.51 9.80 -4.82
C ILE A 143 3.72 8.74 -5.59
N VAL A 144 4.39 7.91 -6.40
CA VAL A 144 3.71 6.86 -7.17
C VAL A 144 3.08 5.80 -6.25
N ALA A 145 3.83 5.31 -5.26
CA ALA A 145 3.41 4.20 -4.41
C ALA A 145 2.29 4.59 -3.43
N LEU A 146 2.37 5.79 -2.84
CA LEU A 146 1.48 6.21 -1.76
C LEU A 146 0.32 7.08 -2.23
N CYS A 147 0.43 7.77 -3.37
CA CYS A 147 -0.66 8.58 -3.92
C CYS A 147 -1.55 7.81 -4.92
N VAL A 148 -1.31 6.52 -5.19
CA VAL A 148 -2.11 5.76 -6.17
C VAL A 148 -3.61 5.76 -5.83
N THR A 149 -3.95 5.59 -4.55
CA THR A 149 -5.34 5.54 -4.08
C THR A 149 -5.94 6.93 -3.97
N TYR A 150 -5.11 7.92 -3.62
CA TYR A 150 -5.49 9.33 -3.67
C TYR A 150 -5.92 9.73 -5.07
N THR A 151 -5.07 9.49 -6.09
CA THR A 151 -5.41 9.76 -7.49
C THR A 151 -6.68 9.03 -7.93
N PHE A 152 -6.90 7.81 -7.43
CA PHE A 152 -8.14 7.06 -7.68
C PHE A 152 -9.37 7.76 -7.09
N VAL A 153 -9.34 8.16 -5.81
CA VAL A 153 -10.43 8.89 -5.13
C VAL A 153 -10.71 10.23 -5.79
N GLN A 154 -9.66 10.94 -6.20
CA GLN A 154 -9.74 12.20 -6.93
C GLN A 154 -10.21 12.06 -8.39
N SER A 155 -10.45 10.83 -8.86
CA SER A 155 -10.80 10.55 -10.27
C SER A 155 -9.76 11.02 -11.29
N GLY A 156 -8.50 11.20 -10.89
CA GLY A 156 -7.40 11.62 -11.77
C GLY A 156 -6.83 10.52 -12.66
N HIS A 157 -7.54 9.40 -12.81
CA HIS A 157 -7.15 8.30 -13.70
C HIS A 157 -7.92 8.41 -15.01
N VAL A 158 -7.23 8.18 -16.12
CA VAL A 158 -7.86 8.13 -17.44
C VAL A 158 -8.69 6.85 -17.53
N ARG A 159 -10.01 6.99 -17.71
CA ARG A 159 -10.93 5.88 -17.95
C ARG A 159 -11.21 5.79 -19.44
N VAL A 160 -11.09 4.60 -20.02
CA VAL A 160 -11.46 4.36 -21.42
C VAL A 160 -12.91 3.88 -21.45
N ASP A 161 -13.85 4.83 -21.44
CA ASP A 161 -15.27 4.58 -21.20
C ASP A 161 -16.09 4.25 -22.46
N LEU A 162 -15.58 3.34 -23.33
CA LEU A 162 -16.28 2.97 -24.57
C LEU A 162 -17.61 2.23 -24.30
N VAL A 163 -17.62 1.32 -23.31
CA VAL A 163 -18.82 0.56 -22.90
C VAL A 163 -19.53 1.23 -21.73
N TYR A 164 -18.77 1.90 -20.85
CA TYR A 164 -19.30 2.51 -19.63
C TYR A 164 -20.25 3.67 -19.91
N SER A 165 -19.98 4.49 -20.94
CA SER A 165 -20.84 5.62 -21.31
C SER A 165 -22.25 5.21 -21.75
N ALA A 166 -22.40 4.02 -22.34
CA ALA A 166 -23.67 3.54 -22.91
C ALA A 166 -24.57 2.77 -21.92
N VAL A 167 -24.09 2.45 -20.71
CA VAL A 167 -24.82 1.63 -19.74
C VAL A 167 -25.48 2.46 -18.62
N GLY A 168 -26.62 1.99 -18.12
CA GLY A 168 -27.37 2.66 -17.04
C GLY A 168 -26.67 2.57 -15.67
N HIS A 169 -27.13 3.40 -14.72
CA HIS A 169 -26.49 3.55 -13.39
C HIS A 169 -26.23 2.22 -12.66
N ARG A 170 -27.24 1.34 -12.58
CA ARG A 170 -27.08 0.04 -11.90
C ARG A 170 -26.04 -0.85 -12.58
N ALA A 171 -26.00 -0.88 -13.91
CA ALA A 171 -25.02 -1.67 -14.64
C ALA A 171 -23.59 -1.16 -14.42
N LYS A 172 -23.40 0.17 -14.39
CA LYS A 172 -22.11 0.80 -14.03
C LYS A 172 -21.61 0.33 -12.68
N ARG A 173 -22.45 0.39 -11.64
CA ARG A 173 -22.06 -0.04 -10.29
C ARG A 173 -21.77 -1.53 -10.18
N VAL A 174 -22.48 -2.37 -10.92
CA VAL A 174 -22.16 -3.81 -11.00
C VAL A 174 -20.80 -4.04 -11.67
N ILE A 175 -20.49 -3.31 -12.74
CA ILE A 175 -19.17 -3.38 -13.39
C ILE A 175 -18.08 -2.94 -12.41
N ASP A 176 -18.28 -1.85 -11.66
CA ASP A 176 -17.31 -1.35 -10.66
C ASP A 176 -17.07 -2.36 -9.53
N MET A 177 -18.13 -2.97 -9.00
CA MET A 177 -18.04 -4.03 -7.99
C MET A 177 -17.34 -5.28 -8.52
N PHE A 178 -17.65 -5.69 -9.75
CA PHE A 178 -16.97 -6.80 -10.40
C PHE A 178 -15.49 -6.48 -10.62
N GLY A 179 -15.18 -5.27 -11.09
CA GLY A 179 -13.82 -4.80 -11.33
C GLY A 179 -12.95 -4.82 -10.08
N SER A 180 -13.49 -4.29 -8.98
CA SER A 180 -12.80 -4.31 -7.68
C SER A 180 -12.58 -5.72 -7.15
N LEU A 181 -13.59 -6.60 -7.22
CA LEU A 181 -13.52 -7.94 -6.63
C LEU A 181 -12.68 -8.93 -7.45
N PHE A 182 -12.74 -8.88 -8.79
CA PHE A 182 -12.10 -9.87 -9.67
C PHE A 182 -10.78 -9.40 -10.29
N PHE A 183 -10.52 -8.09 -10.35
CA PHE A 183 -9.26 -7.57 -10.89
C PHE A 183 -8.43 -6.86 -9.82
N MET A 184 -8.97 -5.86 -9.13
CA MET A 184 -8.17 -5.08 -8.17
C MET A 184 -7.74 -5.89 -6.95
N MET A 185 -8.67 -6.60 -6.30
CA MET A 185 -8.38 -7.40 -5.10
C MET A 185 -7.38 -8.55 -5.38
N PRO A 186 -7.58 -9.41 -6.39
CA PRO A 186 -6.63 -10.50 -6.67
C PRO A 186 -5.24 -9.97 -7.04
N MET A 187 -5.17 -8.89 -7.82
CA MET A 187 -3.89 -8.26 -8.14
C MET A 187 -3.20 -7.72 -6.88
N ALA A 188 -3.93 -7.03 -5.99
CA ALA A 188 -3.38 -6.52 -4.73
C ALA A 188 -2.84 -7.63 -3.83
N VAL A 189 -3.56 -8.75 -3.72
CA VAL A 189 -3.12 -9.94 -2.96
C VAL A 189 -1.83 -10.52 -3.56
N LEU A 190 -1.77 -10.67 -4.88
CA LEU A 190 -0.55 -11.17 -5.54
C LEU A 190 0.63 -10.22 -5.30
N ILE A 191 0.44 -8.91 -5.50
CA ILE A 191 1.50 -7.94 -5.22
C ILE A 191 1.94 -8.07 -3.77
N TRP A 192 1.02 -8.08 -2.80
CA TRP A 192 1.34 -8.21 -1.37
C TRP A 192 2.19 -9.45 -1.06
N MET A 193 1.75 -10.62 -1.53
CA MET A 193 2.44 -11.89 -1.26
C MET A 193 3.88 -11.85 -1.77
N TYR A 194 4.11 -11.41 -3.01
CA TYR A 194 5.46 -11.35 -3.56
C TYR A 194 6.28 -10.19 -2.96
N ALA A 195 5.66 -9.03 -2.76
CA ALA A 195 6.26 -7.84 -2.18
C ALA A 195 6.82 -8.09 -0.78
N TRP A 196 6.06 -8.81 0.05
CA TRP A 196 6.41 -9.07 1.44
C TRP A 196 7.71 -9.86 1.55
N PHE A 197 7.80 -11.01 0.88
CA PHE A 197 9.03 -11.81 0.86
C PHE A 197 10.16 -11.11 0.11
N PHE A 198 9.83 -10.33 -0.92
CA PHE A 198 10.81 -9.51 -1.62
C PHE A 198 11.40 -8.43 -0.71
N MET A 199 10.63 -7.77 0.14
CA MET A 199 11.15 -6.84 1.14
C MET A 199 12.06 -7.56 2.13
N TRP A 200 11.58 -8.64 2.76
CA TRP A 200 12.32 -9.33 3.80
C TRP A 200 13.64 -9.95 3.33
N ARG A 201 13.71 -10.46 2.09
CA ARG A 201 14.98 -10.99 1.55
C ARG A 201 16.09 -9.96 1.32
N HIS A 202 15.76 -8.67 1.40
CA HIS A 202 16.72 -7.56 1.36
C HIS A 202 16.98 -6.95 2.75
N LEU A 203 16.31 -7.46 3.80
CA LEU A 203 16.49 -7.00 5.19
C LEU A 203 17.25 -8.03 6.03
N ILE A 204 17.06 -9.32 5.74
CA ILE A 204 17.64 -10.42 6.52
C ILE A 204 18.37 -11.44 5.65
N THR A 205 19.34 -12.10 6.25
CA THR A 205 20.03 -13.28 5.71
C THR A 205 19.93 -14.44 6.70
N PRO A 206 19.69 -15.70 6.28
CA PRO A 206 19.52 -16.18 4.91
C PRO A 206 18.23 -15.68 4.25
N LYS A 207 18.25 -15.49 2.91
CA LYS A 207 17.15 -14.90 2.15
C LYS A 207 15.87 -15.77 2.26
N PRO A 208 14.76 -15.26 2.83
CA PRO A 208 13.46 -15.93 2.78
C PRO A 208 12.91 -15.99 1.35
N SER A 209 12.17 -17.05 1.06
CA SER A 209 11.41 -17.23 -0.19
C SER A 209 9.93 -17.41 0.14
N ALA A 210 9.05 -16.99 -0.78
CA ALA A 210 7.60 -17.22 -0.66
C ALA A 210 7.23 -18.72 -0.64
N SER A 211 8.12 -19.59 -1.13
CA SER A 211 7.96 -21.03 -1.15
C SER A 211 8.54 -21.77 0.08
N ASP A 212 9.16 -21.05 1.02
CA ASP A 212 9.70 -21.68 2.22
C ASP A 212 8.58 -22.02 3.23
N SER A 213 8.57 -23.26 3.74
CA SER A 213 7.69 -23.64 4.85
C SER A 213 8.15 -23.01 6.17
N ILE A 214 7.23 -22.89 7.14
CA ILE A 214 7.53 -22.36 8.46
C ILE A 214 8.67 -23.12 9.15
N GLU A 215 8.69 -24.45 9.07
CA GLU A 215 9.77 -25.28 9.62
C GLU A 215 11.13 -24.95 8.99
N ARG A 216 11.16 -24.73 7.68
CA ARG A 216 12.39 -24.36 6.96
C ARG A 216 12.88 -22.97 7.36
N LEU A 217 11.97 -22.01 7.58
CA LEU A 217 12.32 -20.69 8.09
C LEU A 217 12.82 -20.75 9.54
N LEU A 218 12.19 -21.56 10.40
CA LEU A 218 12.64 -21.79 11.78
C LEU A 218 14.01 -22.47 11.83
N MET A 219 14.30 -23.42 10.94
CA MET A 219 15.63 -23.99 10.81
C MET A 219 16.68 -22.95 10.43
N LYS A 220 16.32 -22.01 9.53
CA LYS A 220 17.17 -20.87 9.15
C LYS A 220 17.32 -19.84 10.27
N ALA A 221 16.41 -19.78 11.26
CA ALA A 221 16.42 -18.79 12.34
C ALA A 221 17.76 -18.71 13.08
N ARG A 222 18.45 -19.84 13.29
CA ARG A 222 19.76 -19.89 13.96
C ARG A 222 20.81 -19.02 13.26
N ALA A 223 20.74 -18.96 11.92
CA ALA A 223 21.66 -18.20 11.09
C ALA A 223 21.16 -16.78 10.75
N VAL A 224 19.98 -16.38 11.24
CA VAL A 224 19.41 -15.06 10.90
C VAL A 224 20.31 -13.94 11.38
N ARG A 225 20.57 -13.01 10.47
CA ARG A 225 21.25 -11.74 10.70
C ARG A 225 20.53 -10.65 9.92
N TRP A 226 20.41 -9.48 10.55
CA TRP A 226 20.06 -8.26 9.84
C TRP A 226 21.16 -7.96 8.83
N ASN A 227 20.76 -7.87 7.57
CA ASN A 227 21.62 -7.53 6.45
C ASN A 227 20.82 -6.66 5.50
N VAL A 228 20.57 -5.43 5.96
CA VAL A 228 19.78 -4.45 5.22
C VAL A 228 20.58 -4.04 3.99
N GLU A 229 20.08 -4.39 2.81
CA GLU A 229 20.66 -3.98 1.55
C GLU A 229 20.39 -2.48 1.34
N THR A 230 21.36 -1.67 1.76
CA THR A 230 21.30 -0.20 1.77
C THR A 230 21.66 0.41 0.42
N ILE A 231 22.62 -0.18 -0.31
CA ILE A 231 23.19 0.40 -1.52
C ILE A 231 22.53 -0.21 -2.77
N GLY A 232 22.23 0.64 -3.76
CA GLY A 232 21.64 0.25 -5.05
C GLY A 232 22.66 0.16 -6.18
N PHE A 233 22.99 1.31 -6.79
CA PHE A 233 23.70 1.36 -8.07
C PHE A 233 25.14 1.88 -7.96
N SER A 234 25.40 2.81 -7.04
CA SER A 234 26.72 3.41 -6.87
C SER A 234 27.17 3.34 -5.40
N PRO A 235 28.50 3.17 -5.13
CA PRO A 235 29.01 3.11 -3.75
C PRO A 235 28.73 4.38 -2.92
N ASN A 236 28.66 5.54 -3.57
CA ASN A 236 28.36 6.83 -2.95
C ASN A 236 26.88 7.25 -3.13
N GLY A 237 26.06 6.34 -3.67
CA GLY A 237 24.66 6.56 -3.97
C GLY A 237 23.75 6.48 -2.76
N PHE A 238 22.46 6.73 -2.99
CA PHE A 238 21.46 6.73 -1.95
C PHE A 238 21.44 5.38 -1.20
N ASN A 239 21.67 5.43 0.12
CA ASN A 239 21.86 4.24 0.96
C ASN A 239 20.59 3.78 1.69
N GLY A 240 19.42 4.35 1.35
CA GLY A 240 18.11 3.94 1.85
C GLY A 240 17.38 2.96 0.92
N TYR A 241 18.08 2.17 0.12
CA TYR A 241 17.46 1.42 -0.98
C TYR A 241 16.41 0.40 -0.52
N PHE A 242 16.45 -0.07 0.74
CA PHE A 242 15.41 -0.93 1.31
C PHE A 242 14.02 -0.26 1.35
N LEU A 243 13.96 1.08 1.44
CA LEU A 243 12.71 1.84 1.50
C LEU A 243 11.84 1.63 0.26
N PHE A 244 12.44 1.45 -0.92
CA PHE A 244 11.69 1.13 -2.15
C PHE A 244 10.89 -0.17 -2.03
N LYS A 245 11.39 -1.17 -1.28
CA LYS A 245 10.68 -2.44 -1.08
C LYS A 245 9.57 -2.29 -0.05
N VAL A 246 9.78 -1.46 0.97
CA VAL A 246 8.74 -1.08 1.92
C VAL A 246 7.59 -0.35 1.20
N LEU A 247 7.91 0.58 0.30
CA LEU A 247 6.92 1.29 -0.52
C LEU A 247 6.12 0.34 -1.41
N LEU A 248 6.72 -0.74 -1.92
CA LEU A 248 6.02 -1.73 -2.71
C LEU A 248 4.98 -2.51 -1.88
N VAL A 249 5.29 -2.85 -0.63
CA VAL A 249 4.33 -3.45 0.31
C VAL A 249 3.23 -2.44 0.68
N ALA A 250 3.60 -1.18 0.94
CA ALA A 250 2.64 -0.11 1.24
C ALA A 250 1.68 0.13 0.07
N LEU A 251 2.18 0.17 -1.17
CA LEU A 251 1.38 0.24 -2.39
C LEU A 251 0.34 -0.88 -2.45
N ALA A 252 0.76 -2.13 -2.22
CA ALA A 252 -0.15 -3.27 -2.23
C ALA A 252 -1.25 -3.15 -1.17
N GLY A 253 -0.89 -2.74 0.05
CA GLY A 253 -1.84 -2.50 1.13
C GLY A 253 -2.84 -1.39 0.80
N LEU A 254 -2.37 -0.29 0.22
CA LEU A 254 -3.23 0.81 -0.22
C LEU A 254 -4.22 0.37 -1.31
N ILE A 255 -3.75 -0.32 -2.35
CA ILE A 255 -4.63 -0.84 -3.41
C ILE A 255 -5.70 -1.79 -2.81
N PHE A 256 -5.31 -2.64 -1.86
CA PHE A 256 -6.24 -3.56 -1.21
C PHE A 256 -7.33 -2.81 -0.44
N LEU A 257 -6.96 -1.81 0.38
CA LEU A 257 -7.92 -0.95 1.09
C LEU A 257 -8.82 -0.17 0.13
N GLN A 258 -8.27 0.33 -0.97
CA GLN A 258 -9.03 1.06 -1.99
C GLN A 258 -10.02 0.16 -2.72
N ALA A 259 -9.66 -1.09 -3.00
CA ALA A 259 -10.57 -2.05 -3.62
C ALA A 259 -11.80 -2.31 -2.73
N ILE A 260 -11.60 -2.42 -1.41
CA ILE A 260 -12.67 -2.53 -0.41
C ILE A 260 -13.55 -1.27 -0.40
N ALA A 261 -12.92 -0.09 -0.33
CA ALA A 261 -13.64 1.19 -0.31
C ALA A 261 -14.49 1.38 -1.57
N PHE A 262 -13.91 1.10 -2.74
CA PHE A 262 -14.58 1.22 -4.03
C PHE A 262 -15.73 0.22 -4.17
N PHE A 263 -15.54 -1.03 -3.73
CA PHE A 263 -16.61 -2.03 -3.72
C PHE A 263 -17.80 -1.58 -2.83
N TYR A 264 -17.52 -1.13 -1.60
CA TYR A 264 -18.57 -0.66 -0.68
C TYR A 264 -19.29 0.58 -1.19
N ARG A 265 -18.56 1.55 -1.76
CA ARG A 265 -19.18 2.72 -2.39
C ARG A 265 -20.10 2.28 -3.53
N SER A 266 -19.62 1.48 -4.47
CA SER A 266 -20.42 1.06 -5.62
C SER A 266 -21.65 0.24 -5.22
N PHE A 267 -21.53 -0.59 -4.18
CA PHE A 267 -22.67 -1.30 -3.61
C PHE A 267 -23.71 -0.36 -3.00
N LEU A 268 -23.28 0.61 -2.19
CA LEU A 268 -24.18 1.59 -1.57
C LEU A 268 -24.85 2.48 -2.61
N GLU A 269 -24.09 2.96 -3.60
CA GLU A 269 -24.62 3.78 -4.69
C GLU A 269 -25.65 2.99 -5.51
N MET A 270 -25.41 1.71 -5.78
CA MET A 270 -26.37 0.84 -6.46
C MET A 270 -27.69 0.68 -5.67
N VAL A 271 -27.60 0.56 -4.34
CA VAL A 271 -28.74 0.26 -3.46
C VAL A 271 -29.54 1.51 -3.09
N GLU A 272 -28.88 2.64 -2.85
CA GLU A 272 -29.53 3.92 -2.51
C GLU A 272 -30.00 4.70 -3.75
N GLY A 273 -29.46 4.41 -4.93
CA GLY A 273 -29.87 5.02 -6.20
C GLY A 273 -29.02 6.23 -6.61
N GLU A 274 -29.44 6.93 -7.66
CA GLU A 274 -28.64 7.99 -8.30
C GLU A 274 -28.37 9.19 -7.37
N ASP A 275 -29.27 9.47 -6.43
CA ASP A 275 -29.10 10.56 -5.45
C ASP A 275 -27.92 10.36 -4.48
N SER A 276 -27.41 9.12 -4.40
CA SER A 276 -26.29 8.78 -3.52
C SER A 276 -24.93 8.85 -4.20
N VAL A 277 -24.90 9.14 -5.52
CA VAL A 277 -23.66 9.23 -6.29
C VAL A 277 -22.78 10.36 -5.77
N GLY A 278 -21.54 10.03 -5.43
CA GLY A 278 -20.57 11.01 -4.92
C GLY A 278 -20.85 11.46 -3.47
N LYS A 279 -21.77 10.80 -2.76
CA LYS A 279 -22.05 11.10 -1.35
C LYS A 279 -20.80 10.91 -0.49
N TYR A 280 -20.52 11.93 0.33
CA TYR A 280 -19.33 12.04 1.19
C TYR A 280 -17.98 12.00 0.46
N LEU A 281 -17.96 12.16 -0.86
CA LEU A 281 -16.72 12.18 -1.61
C LEU A 281 -15.98 13.50 -1.37
N ASP A 282 -14.77 13.40 -0.85
CA ASP A 282 -13.88 14.53 -0.59
C ASP A 282 -12.92 14.68 -1.77
N ARG A 283 -13.26 15.59 -2.70
CA ARG A 283 -12.40 15.97 -3.83
C ARG A 283 -11.70 17.29 -3.58
N ASP A 284 -10.44 17.35 -3.99
CA ASP A 284 -9.69 18.59 -4.05
C ASP A 284 -10.25 19.45 -5.19
N SER A 285 -10.66 20.69 -4.87
CA SER A 285 -11.08 21.68 -5.87
C SER A 285 -10.12 22.88 -5.85
N LEU A 286 -9.94 23.51 -7.00
CA LEU A 286 -9.11 24.73 -7.11
C LEU A 286 -9.86 25.99 -6.67
N GLY A 287 -11.17 25.87 -6.41
CA GLY A 287 -12.06 26.96 -6.05
C GLY A 287 -13.45 26.78 -6.68
N ALA A 288 -14.39 27.67 -6.36
CA ALA A 288 -15.72 27.64 -6.98
C ALA A 288 -15.61 27.96 -8.49
N GLY A 289 -15.84 26.95 -9.34
CA GLY A 289 -15.85 27.09 -10.80
C GLY A 289 -14.63 26.57 -11.56
N GLU A 290 -13.59 26.11 -10.85
CA GLU A 290 -12.44 25.42 -11.45
C GLU A 290 -12.33 24.03 -10.82
N GLU A 291 -13.13 23.09 -11.33
CA GLU A 291 -12.77 21.68 -11.19
C GLU A 291 -11.42 21.51 -11.88
N ALA A 292 -10.44 20.90 -11.20
CA ALA A 292 -9.09 20.73 -11.71
C ALA A 292 -9.17 20.06 -13.08
N TYR A 293 -8.94 20.86 -14.14
CA TYR A 293 -9.05 20.51 -15.56
C TYR A 293 -9.12 19.00 -15.78
N GLU A 294 -10.33 18.45 -15.95
CA GLU A 294 -10.50 17.13 -16.54
C GLU A 294 -9.78 17.21 -17.89
N GLY A 295 -8.66 16.50 -18.01
CA GLY A 295 -7.90 16.44 -19.24
C GLY A 295 -8.80 15.97 -20.36
N THR A 296 -9.29 16.92 -21.15
CA THR A 296 -9.86 16.70 -22.48
C THR A 296 -8.86 15.88 -23.28
N HIS A 297 -9.19 14.64 -23.61
CA HIS A 297 -9.05 14.03 -24.95
C HIS A 297 -9.79 12.70 -25.00
#